data_AF-A0A357WS88-F1
#
_entry.id   AF-A0A357WS88-F1
#
_cell.length_a   1.000
_cell.length_b   1.000
_cell.length_c   1.000
_cell.angle_alpha   90.00
_cell.angle_beta   90.00
_cell.angle_gamma   90.00
#
_symmetry.space_group_name_H-M   'P 1'
#
loop_
_entity.id
_entity.type
_entity.pdbx_description
1 polymer ?
#
loop_
_entity_poly.entity_id
_entity_poly.type
_entity_poly.pdbx_seq_one_letter_code
_entity_poly.pdbx_strand_id
1 'polypeptide(L)'
;KIETNMVIGKILSVDELFEDGFEAVFIGSGAGLPSFLGIPGEGLLGVLSANEFLTRINLMKAYRKEYDTPIYQAKRAAVVGGGNVAMDA
;
A
#
# COMPACT_ATOMS: atom_id res chain seq x y z
N LYS A 1 6.03 -7.01 21.90
CA LYS A 1 5.75 -8.08 20.91
C LYS A 1 5.37 -7.40 19.59
N ILE A 2 5.68 -7.99 18.43
CA ILE A 2 5.20 -7.49 17.13
C ILE A 2 4.31 -8.58 16.55
N GLU A 3 3.07 -8.22 16.21
CA GLU A 3 2.10 -9.12 15.59
C GLU A 3 1.77 -8.59 14.20
N THR A 4 2.28 -9.26 13.16
CA THR A 4 2.00 -8.90 11.76
C THR A 4 0.66 -9.49 11.33
N ASN A 5 0.13 -8.99 10.20
CA ASN A 5 -1.18 -9.39 9.67
C ASN A 5 -2.37 -9.06 10.59
N MET A 6 -2.18 -8.15 11.55
CA MET A 6 -3.20 -7.69 12.49
C MET A 6 -3.83 -6.37 12.02
N VAL A 7 -4.80 -6.44 11.11
CA VAL A 7 -5.57 -5.27 10.66
C VAL A 7 -6.56 -4.86 11.74
N ILE A 8 -6.15 -3.91 12.59
CA ILE A 8 -6.99 -3.34 13.65
C ILE A 8 -8.22 -2.63 13.04
N GLY A 9 -9.37 -2.79 13.68
CA GLY A 9 -10.70 -2.44 13.18
C GLY A 9 -11.39 -3.56 12.37
N LYS A 10 -10.65 -4.61 11.98
CA LYS A 10 -11.21 -5.81 11.33
C LYS A 10 -10.96 -7.09 12.13
N ILE A 11 -9.76 -7.25 12.67
CA ILE A 11 -9.37 -8.43 13.45
C ILE A 11 -9.65 -8.21 14.94
N LEU A 12 -9.21 -7.09 15.47
CA LEU A 12 -9.54 -6.61 16.80
C LEU A 12 -9.91 -5.14 16.72
N SER A 13 -10.85 -4.71 17.55
CA SER A 13 -11.20 -3.33 17.82
C SER A 13 -10.30 -2.73 18.91
N VAL A 14 -10.40 -1.41 19.12
CA VAL A 14 -9.67 -0.74 20.21
C VAL A 14 -10.19 -1.18 21.58
N ASP A 15 -11.50 -1.44 21.70
CA ASP A 15 -12.12 -1.88 22.95
C ASP A 15 -11.64 -3.28 23.35
N GLU A 16 -11.58 -4.22 22.40
CA GLU A 16 -11.02 -5.56 22.64
C GLU A 16 -9.55 -5.52 23.08
N LEU A 17 -8.77 -4.54 22.61
CA LEU A 17 -7.39 -4.35 23.09
C LEU A 17 -7.36 -3.91 24.57
N PHE A 18 -8.30 -3.07 25.02
CA PHE A 18 -8.39 -2.72 26.44
C PHE A 18 -8.85 -3.93 27.28
N GLU A 19 -9.78 -4.75 26.76
CA GLU A 19 -10.21 -5.99 27.41
C GLU A 19 -9.08 -7.02 27.55
N ASP A 20 -8.17 -7.06 26.57
CA ASP A 20 -6.94 -7.87 26.60
C ASP A 20 -5.88 -7.37 27.61
N GLY A 21 -6.19 -6.29 28.35
CA GLY A 21 -5.37 -5.78 29.45
C GLY A 21 -4.34 -4.72 29.05
N PHE A 22 -4.43 -4.16 27.85
CA PHE A 22 -3.63 -2.99 27.48
C PHE A 22 -4.18 -1.74 28.18
N GLU A 23 -3.34 -0.99 28.89
CA GLU A 23 -3.77 0.23 29.60
C GLU A 23 -3.84 1.47 28.70
N ALA A 24 -3.19 1.45 27.55
CA ALA A 24 -3.16 2.56 26.60
C ALA A 24 -2.96 2.08 25.16
N VAL A 25 -3.51 2.83 24.20
CA VAL A 25 -3.39 2.56 22.76
C VAL A 25 -2.84 3.80 22.05
N PHE A 26 -1.84 3.59 21.20
CA PHE A 26 -1.32 4.61 20.28
C PHE A 26 -1.71 4.26 18.84
N ILE A 27 -2.37 5.20 18.14
CA ILE A 27 -2.79 5.01 16.75
C ILE A 27 -1.72 5.57 15.82
N GLY A 28 -0.89 4.68 15.27
CA GLY A 28 0.18 4.98 14.33
C GLY A 28 -0.06 4.41 12.92
N SER A 29 -1.31 4.38 12.44
CA SER A 29 -1.66 3.72 11.16
C SER A 29 -1.10 4.42 9.91
N GLY A 30 -0.58 5.64 10.03
CA GLY A 30 -0.11 6.44 8.91
C GLY A 30 -1.23 6.83 7.93
N ALA A 31 -0.83 7.29 6.74
CA ALA A 31 -1.72 7.67 5.64
C ALA A 31 -1.46 6.77 4.42
N GLY A 32 -1.92 5.52 4.50
CA GLY A 32 -1.60 4.47 3.50
C GLY A 32 -2.55 4.40 2.30
N LEU A 33 -3.65 5.14 2.30
CA LEU A 33 -4.60 5.13 1.18
C LEU A 33 -4.12 6.02 0.04
N PRO A 34 -4.22 5.57 -1.24
CA PRO A 34 -3.86 6.40 -2.38
C PRO A 34 -4.88 7.53 -2.58
N SER A 35 -4.42 8.65 -3.14
CA SER A 35 -5.30 9.68 -3.68
C SER A 35 -5.50 9.45 -5.17
N PHE A 36 -6.76 9.44 -5.60
CA PHE A 36 -7.13 9.31 -7.01
C PHE A 36 -7.45 10.69 -7.61
N LEU A 37 -7.18 10.85 -8.90
CA LEU A 37 -7.39 12.09 -9.67
C LEU A 37 -8.86 12.28 -10.07
N GLY A 38 -9.66 11.20 -10.14
CA GLY A 38 -11.07 11.27 -10.51
C GLY A 38 -11.31 11.62 -11.97
N ILE A 39 -10.37 11.27 -12.86
CA ILE A 39 -10.44 11.58 -14.29
C ILE A 39 -10.86 10.35 -15.12
N PRO A 40 -11.47 10.55 -16.30
CA PRO A 40 -11.79 9.45 -17.20
C PRO A 40 -10.55 8.61 -17.54
N GLY A 41 -10.69 7.28 -17.49
CA GLY A 41 -9.61 6.34 -17.80
C GLY A 41 -8.74 5.92 -16.62
N GLU A 42 -8.96 6.45 -15.41
CA GLU A 42 -8.18 6.10 -14.22
C GLU A 42 -8.26 4.61 -13.82
N GLY A 43 -9.33 3.91 -14.21
CA GLY A 43 -9.49 2.46 -14.00
C GLY A 43 -9.05 1.56 -15.16
N LEU A 44 -8.37 2.10 -16.17
CA LEU A 44 -7.90 1.30 -17.31
C LEU A 44 -6.74 0.38 -16.91
N LEU A 45 -6.62 -0.75 -17.61
CA LEU A 45 -5.49 -1.67 -17.44
C LEU A 45 -4.17 -0.95 -17.69
N GLY A 46 -3.23 -1.11 -16.76
CA GLY A 46 -1.91 -0.45 -16.81
C GLY A 46 -1.86 0.91 -16.09
N VAL A 47 -2.99 1.44 -15.62
CA VAL A 47 -3.02 2.56 -14.68
C VAL A 47 -2.98 2.01 -13.26
N LEU A 48 -1.99 2.44 -12.47
CA LEU A 48 -1.74 1.96 -11.12
C LEU A 48 -1.58 3.16 -10.18
N SER A 49 -2.03 3.01 -8.94
CA SER A 49 -1.62 3.96 -7.90
C SER A 49 -0.13 3.77 -7.57
N ALA A 50 0.55 4.83 -7.14
CA ALA A 50 1.95 4.72 -6.73
C ALA A 50 2.12 3.73 -5.56
N ASN A 51 1.20 3.70 -4.60
CA ASN A 51 1.24 2.73 -3.49
C ASN A 51 1.13 1.29 -4.01
N GLU A 52 0.28 1.00 -5.00
CA GLU A 52 0.22 -0.34 -5.59
C GLU A 52 1.53 -0.70 -6.28
N PHE A 53 2.04 0.19 -7.15
CA PHE A 53 3.27 -0.05 -7.90
C PHE A 53 4.45 -0.29 -6.95
N LEU A 54 4.67 0.61 -5.99
CA LEU A 54 5.75 0.51 -5.02
C LEU A 54 5.57 -0.68 -4.08
N THR A 55 4.35 -1.09 -3.72
CA THR A 55 4.12 -2.32 -2.94
C THR A 55 4.56 -3.55 -3.72
N ARG A 56 4.20 -3.63 -5.01
CA ARG A 56 4.62 -4.75 -5.87
C ARG A 56 6.15 -4.81 -6.00
N ILE A 57 6.80 -3.68 -6.21
CA ILE A 57 8.26 -3.61 -6.36
C ILE A 57 8.99 -3.86 -5.04
N ASN A 58 8.65 -3.11 -3.99
CA ASN A 58 9.44 -3.07 -2.76
C ASN A 58 9.07 -4.20 -1.79
N LEU A 59 7.79 -4.46 -1.57
CA LEU A 59 7.36 -5.50 -0.63
C LEU A 59 7.36 -6.88 -1.30
N MET A 60 6.74 -6.96 -2.48
CA MET A 60 6.50 -8.24 -3.16
C MET A 60 7.62 -8.68 -4.11
N LYS A 61 8.63 -7.82 -4.32
CA LYS A 61 9.81 -8.08 -5.16
C LYS A 61 9.47 -8.46 -6.61
N ALA A 62 8.40 -7.92 -7.17
CA ALA A 62 7.87 -8.25 -8.50
C ALA A 62 8.86 -8.02 -9.67
N TYR A 63 9.96 -7.30 -9.43
CA TYR A 63 11.05 -7.11 -10.40
C TYR A 63 11.98 -8.33 -10.53
N ARG A 64 11.88 -9.32 -9.64
CA ARG A 64 12.67 -10.55 -9.65
C ARG A 64 11.83 -11.71 -10.17
N LYS A 65 12.45 -12.57 -10.99
CA LYS A 65 11.75 -13.71 -11.62
C LYS A 65 11.42 -14.83 -10.64
N GLU A 66 12.08 -14.86 -9.48
CA GLU A 66 11.87 -15.88 -8.44
C GLU A 66 10.59 -15.64 -7.61
N TYR A 67 9.91 -14.50 -7.79
CA TYR A 67 8.71 -14.14 -7.03
C TYR A 67 7.47 -14.20 -7.92
N ASP A 68 6.34 -14.61 -7.34
CA ASP A 68 5.10 -14.84 -8.09
C ASP A 68 4.34 -13.57 -8.46
N THR A 69 4.62 -12.44 -7.79
CA THR A 69 3.87 -11.20 -8.02
C THR A 69 4.25 -10.61 -9.38
N PRO A 70 3.28 -10.44 -10.30
CA PRO A 70 3.58 -9.90 -11.62
C PRO A 70 3.74 -8.38 -11.57
N ILE A 71 4.54 -7.86 -12.51
CA ILE A 71 4.63 -6.45 -12.83
C ILE A 71 4.53 -6.24 -14.35
N TYR A 72 3.89 -5.15 -14.76
CA TYR A 72 3.71 -4.84 -16.17
C TYR A 72 5.04 -4.38 -16.79
N GLN A 73 5.49 -5.05 -17.86
CA GLN A 73 6.70 -4.66 -18.58
C GLN A 73 6.36 -3.63 -19.67
N ALA A 74 6.27 -2.36 -19.26
CA ALA A 74 5.99 -1.26 -20.16
C ALA A 74 7.25 -0.80 -20.92
N LYS A 75 7.10 -0.48 -22.21
CA LYS A 75 8.18 0.19 -23.00
C LYS A 75 8.26 1.68 -22.71
N ARG A 76 7.17 2.27 -22.20
CA ARG A 76 7.02 3.69 -21.87
C ARG A 76 6.13 3.80 -20.65
N ALA A 77 6.47 4.70 -19.74
CA ALA A 77 5.70 4.99 -18.54
C ALA A 77 5.45 6.49 -18.44
N ALA A 78 4.36 6.87 -17.77
CA ALA A 78 4.08 8.23 -17.37
C ALA A 78 3.74 8.21 -15.88
N VAL A 79 4.39 9.08 -15.11
CA VAL A 79 4.17 9.23 -13.67
C VAL A 79 3.55 10.60 -13.44
N VAL A 80 2.45 10.64 -12.69
CA VAL A 80 1.72 11.88 -12.40
C VAL A 80 1.92 12.24 -10.93
N GLY A 81 2.73 13.26 -10.69
CA GLY A 81 3.10 13.75 -9.36
C GLY A 81 4.45 14.45 -9.39
N GLY A 82 4.81 15.12 -8.28
CA GLY A 82 6.08 15.85 -8.16
C GLY A 82 6.77 15.71 -6.80
N GLY A 83 6.30 14.81 -5.94
CA GLY A 83 6.93 14.49 -4.66
C GLY A 83 7.84 13.27 -4.75
N ASN A 84 8.45 12.87 -3.63
CA ASN A 84 9.37 11.73 -3.57
C ASN A 84 8.74 10.43 -4.12
N VAL A 85 7.47 10.18 -3.80
CA VAL A 85 6.73 9.00 -4.30
C VAL A 85 6.67 8.97 -5.83
N ALA A 86 6.62 10.12 -6.49
CA ALA A 86 6.63 10.21 -7.95
C ALA A 86 8.03 10.01 -8.56
N MET A 87 9.10 10.26 -7.79
CA MET A 87 10.48 10.00 -8.21
C MET A 87 10.85 8.52 -8.01
N ASP A 88 10.30 7.89 -6.97
CA ASP A 88 10.54 6.48 -6.64
C ASP A 88 9.80 5.50 -7.56
N ALA A 89 8.65 5.92 -8.12
CA ALA A 89 7.79 5.13 -9.00
C ALA A 89 8.24 5.20 -10.46
#